data_AF-H1LKF4-F1
#
_entry.id   AF-H1LKF4-F1
#
_cell.length_a   1.000
_cell.length_b   1.000
_cell.length_c   1.000
_cell.angle_alpha   90.00
_cell.angle_beta   90.00
_cell.angle_gamma   90.00
#
_symmetry.space_group_name_H-M   'P 1'
#
loop_
_entity.id
_entity.type
_entity.pdbx_description
1 polymer ?
#
loop_
_entity_poly.entity_id
_entity_poly.type
_entity_poly.pdbx_seq_one_letter_code
_entity_poly.pdbx_strand_id
1 'polypeptide(L)' 'MYRKSEIMLRIDLIGATHNGIDTPHVHIFDQTHSDGFDAIPLSSLGNYNPTDDVVQSLYEFLKYNNFETAGISISPKTV' A
#
# COMPACT_ATOMS: atom_id res chain seq x y z
N MET A 1 15.69 14.18 -12.97
CA MET A 1 16.72 13.67 -12.04
C MET A 1 16.00 13.21 -10.78
N TYR A 2 15.84 11.89 -10.59
CA TYR A 2 15.20 11.35 -9.39
C TYR A 2 16.10 11.64 -8.19
N ARG A 3 15.58 12.28 -7.14
CA ARG A 3 16.38 12.59 -5.95
C ARG A 3 16.66 11.28 -5.22
N LYS A 4 17.94 10.93 -5.07
CA LYS A 4 18.45 9.74 -4.38
C LYS A 4 18.20 9.75 -2.85
N SER A 5 17.31 10.60 -2.36
CA SER A 5 17.08 10.88 -0.94
C SER A 5 15.74 10.38 -0.42
N GLU A 6 14.92 9.75 -1.26
CA GLU A 6 13.60 9.27 -0.88
C GLU A 6 13.66 7.74 -0.73
N ILE A 7 13.25 7.24 0.43
CA ILE A 7 13.12 5.79 0.68
C ILE A 7 11.98 5.28 -0.20
N MET A 8 12.27 4.27 -1.02
CA MET A 8 11.25 3.60 -1.82
C MET A 8 10.55 2.55 -0.97
N LEU A 9 9.22 2.56 -1.02
CA LEU A 9 8.37 1.54 -0.42
C LEU A 9 7.60 0.83 -1.54
N ARG A 10 7.49 -0.49 -1.46
CA ARG A 10 6.60 -1.30 -2.29
C ARG A 10 5.64 -2.05 -1.39
N ILE A 11 4.34 -1.88 -1.65
CA ILE A 11 3.26 -2.51 -0.90
C ILE A 11 2.62 -3.57 -1.79
N ASP A 12 2.71 -4.83 -1.37
CA ASP A 12 2.08 -5.96 -2.05
C ASP A 12 0.80 -6.32 -1.30
N LEU A 13 -0.34 -5.93 -1.86
CA LEU A 13 -1.65 -6.14 -1.24
C LEU A 13 -2.21 -7.56 -1.47
N ILE A 14 -1.99 -8.10 -2.67
CA ILE A 14 -2.42 -9.45 -3.09
C ILE A 14 -1.33 -10.02 -3.99
N GLY A 15 -0.85 -11.23 -3.70
CA GLY A 15 0.21 -11.83 -4.50
C GLY A 15 0.85 -13.06 -3.90
N ALA A 16 2.11 -13.28 -4.27
CA ALA A 16 2.91 -14.39 -3.78
C ALA A 16 3.46 -14.09 -2.38
N THR A 17 3.63 -15.15 -1.59
CA THR A 17 4.36 -15.13 -0.33
C THR A 17 5.85 -14.86 -0.59
N HIS A 18 6.46 -13.97 0.19
CA HIS A 18 7.90 -13.71 0.14
C HIS A 18 8.54 -14.13 1.46
N ASN A 19 9.53 -15.02 1.42
CA ASN A 19 10.24 -15.53 2.61
C ASN A 19 9.31 -16.08 3.72
N GLY A 20 8.17 -16.69 3.34
CA GLY A 20 7.18 -17.21 4.29
C GLY A 20 6.20 -16.17 4.84
N ILE A 21 6.29 -14.91 4.38
CA ILE A 21 5.37 -13.83 4.73
C ILE A 21 4.32 -13.65 3.63
N ASP A 22 3.06 -13.88 3.97
CA ASP A 22 1.94 -13.72 3.05
C ASP A 22 1.64 -12.25 2.77
N THR A 23 1.00 -11.96 1.64
CA THR A 23 0.38 -10.64 1.42
C THR A 23 -0.83 -10.47 2.34
N PRO A 24 -1.12 -9.26 2.86
CA PRO A 24 -0.48 -8.01 2.50
C PRO A 24 0.84 -7.78 3.28
N HIS A 25 1.92 -7.41 2.58
CA HIS A 25 3.22 -7.03 3.19
C HIS A 25 3.89 -5.85 2.47
N VAL A 26 4.89 -5.25 3.11
CA VAL A 26 5.69 -4.14 2.59
C VAL A 26 7.16 -4.52 2.41
N HIS A 27 7.78 -3.97 1.38
CA HIS A 27 9.22 -3.96 1.16
C HIS A 27 9.74 -2.53 1.28
N ILE A 28 10.84 -2.35 2.02
CA ILE A 28 11.50 -1.06 2.21
C ILE A 28 12.86 -1.13 1.55
N PHE A 29 13.11 -0.27 0.56
CA PHE A 29 14.36 -0.27 -0.18
C PHE A 29 15.38 0.64 0.51
N ASP A 30 15.94 0.13 1.61
CA ASP A 30 17.07 0.70 2.32
C ASP A 30 18.04 -0.38 2.81
N GLN A 31 19.20 0.05 3.33
CA GLN A 31 20.24 -0.87 3.81
C GLN A 31 19.84 -1.68 5.05
N THR A 32 18.87 -1.19 5.84
CA THR A 32 18.42 -1.86 7.07
C THR A 32 17.39 -2.97 6.80
N HIS A 33 16.78 -2.96 5.61
CA HIS A 33 15.78 -3.92 5.14
C HIS A 33 16.27 -4.68 3.89
N SER A 34 17.58 -4.87 3.79
CA SER A 34 18.23 -5.66 2.75
C SER A 34 17.86 -5.19 1.33
N ASP A 35 17.78 -3.87 1.13
CA ASP A 35 17.39 -3.22 -0.12
C ASP A 35 16.07 -3.77 -0.71
N GLY A 36 15.08 -4.01 0.16
CA GLY A 36 13.74 -4.49 -0.21
C GLY A 36 13.60 -6.00 -0.28
N PHE A 37 14.65 -6.77 0.06
CA PHE A 37 14.55 -8.23 0.13
C PHE A 37 13.71 -8.72 1.31
N ASP A 38 13.69 -7.95 2.41
CA ASP A 38 12.90 -8.27 3.58
C ASP A 38 11.42 -7.94 3.34
N ALA A 39 10.54 -8.90 3.65
CA ALA A 39 9.09 -8.73 3.61
C ALA A 39 8.58 -8.53 5.03
N ILE A 40 7.85 -7.43 5.25
CA ILE A 40 7.32 -7.05 6.55
C ILE A 40 5.79 -7.17 6.49
N PRO A 41 5.14 -8.03 7.29
CA PRO A 41 3.68 -8.12 7.32
C PRO A 41 3.08 -6.75 7.58
N LEU A 42 2.09 -6.32 6.79
CA LEU A 42 1.44 -5.02 7.00
C LEU A 42 0.72 -4.95 8.36
N SER A 43 0.34 -6.09 8.92
CA SER A 43 -0.18 -6.21 10.29
C SER A 43 0.82 -5.83 11.39
N SER A 44 2.12 -5.81 11.10
CA SER A 44 3.15 -5.38 12.05
C SER A 44 3.31 -3.85 12.12
N LEU A 45 2.77 -3.13 11.13
CA LEU A 45 2.76 -1.68 11.13
C LEU A 45 1.60 -1.21 12.03
N GLY A 46 1.93 -0.83 13.27
CA GLY A 46 0.96 -0.27 14.20
C GLY A 46 0.28 0.94 13.57
N ASN A 47 -1.02 0.82 13.27
CA ASN A 47 -1.89 1.81 12.61
C ASN A 47 -1.97 1.77 11.07
N TYR A 48 -1.44 0.74 10.39
CA TYR A 48 -1.71 0.60 8.96
C TYR A 48 -3.15 0.14 8.71
N ASN A 49 -3.93 0.93 7.98
CA ASN A 49 -5.25 0.57 7.51
C ASN A 49 -5.20 0.32 6.00
N PRO A 50 -5.17 -0.96 5.54
CA PRO A 50 -5.11 -1.29 4.12
C PRO A 50 -6.31 -0.75 3.33
N THR A 51 -7.43 -0.52 4.02
CA THR A 51 -8.64 0.01 3.40
C THR A 51 -8.43 1.44 2.93
N ASP A 52 -7.64 2.26 3.64
CA ASP A 52 -7.46 3.67 3.31
C ASP A 52 -6.69 3.83 1.99
N ASP A 53 -5.64 3.03 1.77
CA ASP A 53 -4.85 3.08 0.53
C ASP A 53 -5.67 2.65 -0.70
N VAL A 54 -6.49 1.61 -0.56
CA VAL A 54 -7.36 1.12 -1.64
C VAL A 54 -8.45 2.15 -1.93
N VAL A 55 -9.05 2.73 -0.90
CA VAL A 55 -10.06 3.80 -1.02
C VAL A 55 -9.46 5.04 -1.69
N GLN A 56 -8.26 5.45 -1.27
CA GLN A 56 -7.55 6.58 -1.85
C GLN A 56 -7.21 6.34 -3.33
N SER A 57 -6.71 5.14 -3.66
CA SER A 57 -6.39 4.75 -5.04
C SER A 57 -7.63 4.77 -5.93
N LEU A 58 -8.76 4.27 -5.42
CA LEU A 58 -10.06 4.33 -6.12
C LEU A 58 -10.51 5.78 -6.31
N TYR A 59 -10.35 6.64 -5.30
CA TYR A 59 -10.68 8.07 -5.40
C TYR A 59 -9.86 8.77 -6.49
N GLU A 60 -8.55 8.51 -6.56
CA GLU A 60 -7.68 9.06 -7.61
C GLU A 60 -8.06 8.54 -9.01
N PHE A 61 -8.43 7.26 -9.12
CA PHE A 61 -8.95 6.70 -10.37
C PHE A 61 -10.26 7.37 -10.83
N LEU A 62 -11.19 7.64 -9.90
CA LEU A 62 -12.45 8.34 -10.21
C LEU A 62 -12.20 9.78 -10.68
N LYS A 63 -11.29 10.50 -10.02
CA LYS A 63 -10.86 11.85 -10.43
C LYS A 63 -10.25 11.83 -11.83
N TYR A 64 -9.35 10.89 -12.11
CA TYR A 64 -8.71 10.75 -13.42
C TYR A 64 -9.73 10.55 -14.55
N ASN A 65 -10.83 9.85 -14.28
CA ASN A 65 -11.91 9.61 -15.23
C ASN A 65 -13.02 10.67 -15.18
N ASN A 66 -12.80 11.81 -14.50
CA ASN A 66 -13.76 12.91 -14.35
C ASN A 66 -15.13 12.52 -13.77
N PHE A 67 -15.17 11.56 -12.85
CA PHE A 67 -16.39 11.29 -12.09
C PHE A 67 -16.64 12.39 -11.04
N GLU A 68 -17.92 12.76 -10.86
CA GLU A 68 -18.33 13.61 -9.74
C GLU A 68 -18.19 12.81 -8.43
N THR A 69 -17.31 13.27 -7.54
CA THR A 69 -17.03 12.59 -6.27
C THR A 69 -17.78 13.19 -5.09
N ALA A 70 -18.46 14.32 -5.26
CA ALA A 70 -19.25 14.93 -4.21
C ALA A 70 -20.36 13.97 -3.72
N GLY A 71 -20.36 13.67 -2.42
CA GLY A 71 -21.36 12.80 -1.80
C GLY A 71 -21.09 11.29 -1.93
N ILE A 72 -19.95 10.88 -2.51
CA ILE A 72 -19.56 9.47 -2.51
C ILE A 72 -19.10 9.07 -1.11
N SER A 73 -19.78 8.09 -0.51
CA SER A 73 -19.37 7.42 0.72
C SER A 73 -18.83 6.03 0.39
N ILE A 74 -17.59 5.75 0.79
CA ILE A 74 -16.95 4.44 0.63
C ILE A 74 -16.69 3.91 2.03
N SER A 75 -17.30 2.78 2.34
CA SER A 75 -17.14 2.10 3.63
C SER A 75 -16.64 0.67 3.40
N PRO A 76 -15.82 0.12 4.31
CA PRO A 76 -15.51 -1.30 4.32
C PRO A 76 -16.80 -2.11 4.35
N LYS A 77 -16.85 -3.26 3.66
CA LYS A 77 -17.97 -4.18 3.80
C LYS A 77 -17.95 -4.71 5.25
N THR A 78 -18.95 -4.34 6.05
CA THR A 78 -19.22 -4.99 7.33
C THR A 78 -19.67 -6.42 7.02
N VAL A 79 -18.80 -7.39 7.33
CA VAL A 79 -19.14 -8.81 7.43
C VAL A 79 -19.80 -9.09 8.77
#